data_AF-A0A0E0QXQ9-F1
#
_entry.id   AF-A0A0E0QXQ9-F1
#
_cell.length_a   1.000
_cell.length_b   1.000
_cell.length_c   1.000
_cell.angle_alpha   90.00
_cell.angle_beta   90.00
_cell.angle_gamma   90.00
#
_symmetry.space_group_name_H-M   'P 1'
#
loop_
_entity.id
_entity.type
_entity.pdbx_description
1 polymer ?
#
loop_
_entity_poly.entity_id
_entity_poly.type
_entity_poly.pdbx_seq_one_letter_code
_entity_poly.pdbx_strand_id
1 'polypeptide(L)'
;MAQQRWWRIIAESSKKKGWGEGRPLVVHRHSGSRQYGEAESERMIFSVTAKKLISYDSSTSDGKMWKHYDAFAQGLITLPLCIPGTAFYKCMQGRKNVMKMLKEILNERKKIEGRHESIDFLDVLIEEVKEDNPSMTENTALNLLFSLLFGSFDTTSSGITGMLKFLTDNPEALRELTEEHNNIRRRRADLNSEITWEEYKSMKFTSHVLLFQKNQKL
;
A
#
# COMPACT_ATOMS: atom_id res chain seq x y z
N MET A 1 23.29 5.16 -7.38
CA MET A 1 23.17 6.32 -8.31
C MET A 1 21.72 6.73 -8.62
N ALA A 2 20.77 5.79 -8.79
CA ALA A 2 19.36 6.12 -9.05
C ALA A 2 18.68 6.96 -7.93
N GLN A 3 19.02 6.70 -6.66
CA GLN A 3 18.46 7.39 -5.50
C GLN A 3 18.90 8.86 -5.40
N GLN A 4 20.15 9.18 -5.77
CA GLN A 4 20.62 10.57 -5.82
C GLN A 4 20.00 11.37 -6.97
N ARG A 5 19.69 10.69 -8.09
CA ARG A 5 19.00 11.30 -9.23
C ARG A 5 17.55 11.64 -8.88
N TRP A 6 16.90 10.78 -8.10
CA TRP A 6 15.57 11.03 -7.53
C TRP A 6 15.54 12.22 -6.55
N TRP A 7 16.52 12.32 -5.64
CA TRP A 7 16.65 13.46 -4.73
C TRP A 7 16.86 14.80 -5.45
N ARG A 8 17.60 14.80 -6.57
CA ARG A 8 17.87 16.01 -7.36
C ARG A 8 16.60 16.54 -8.04
N ILE A 9 15.76 15.65 -8.57
CA ILE A 9 14.49 16.00 -9.21
C ILE A 9 13.51 16.61 -8.20
N ILE A 10 13.43 16.05 -6.98
CA ILE A 10 12.59 16.59 -5.91
C ILE A 10 13.09 17.97 -5.45
N ALA A 11 14.40 18.13 -5.27
CA ALA A 11 15.00 19.41 -4.86
C ALA A 11 14.81 20.51 -5.90
N GLU A 12 14.97 20.19 -7.19
CA GLU A 12 14.74 21.12 -8.30
C GLU A 12 13.26 21.49 -8.46
N SER A 13 12.34 20.54 -8.25
CA SER A 13 10.90 20.80 -8.25
C SER A 13 10.46 21.67 -7.07
N SER A 14 11.16 21.60 -5.93
CA SER A 14 10.89 22.44 -4.75
C SER A 14 11.36 23.88 -4.97
N LYS A 15 12.51 24.10 -5.63
CA LYS A 15 13.00 25.44 -5.99
C LYS A 15 12.08 26.16 -6.98
N LYS A 16 11.52 25.44 -7.97
CA LYS A 16 10.58 26.02 -8.95
C LYS A 16 9.27 26.52 -8.34
N LYS A 17 8.90 26.08 -7.13
CA LYS A 17 7.65 26.47 -6.47
C LYS A 17 7.80 27.65 -5.49
N GLY A 18 8.97 28.29 -5.41
CA GLY A 18 9.14 29.54 -4.66
C GLY A 18 9.02 29.42 -3.13
N TRP A 19 9.38 28.28 -2.55
CA TRP A 19 9.42 28.12 -1.09
C TRP A 19 10.78 28.59 -0.57
N GLY A 20 10.82 29.83 -0.08
CA GLY A 20 12.02 30.51 0.42
C GLY A 20 12.65 29.86 1.65
N GLU A 21 13.95 30.10 1.78
CA GLU A 21 14.85 29.62 2.83
C GLU A 21 14.43 30.09 4.24
N GLY A 22 14.64 29.22 5.23
CA GLY A 22 14.65 29.59 6.64
C GLY A 22 13.43 29.13 7.43
N ARG A 23 13.39 27.84 7.80
CA ARG A 23 12.95 27.29 9.10
C ARG A 23 13.12 25.76 9.09
N PRO A 24 13.44 25.11 10.22
CA PRO A 24 13.62 23.66 10.27
C PRO A 24 12.32 22.97 9.82
N LEU A 25 12.46 22.03 8.87
CA LEU A 25 11.37 21.24 8.31
C LEU A 25 10.77 20.30 9.37
N VAL A 26 9.93 20.84 10.23
CA VAL A 26 8.82 20.06 10.77
C VAL A 26 7.78 20.08 9.67
N VAL A 27 7.69 18.97 8.92
CA VAL A 27 6.56 18.74 8.01
C VAL A 27 5.33 18.51 8.89
N HIS A 28 4.77 19.59 9.42
CA HIS A 28 3.40 19.57 9.91
C HIS A 28 2.52 19.43 8.67
N ARG A 29 2.13 18.18 8.41
CA ARG A 29 1.12 17.78 7.42
C ARG A 29 -0.23 18.35 7.88
N HIS A 30 -0.47 19.65 7.69
CA HIS A 30 -1.70 20.32 8.09
C HIS A 30 -2.80 20.10 7.04
N SER A 31 -3.74 19.22 7.35
CA SER A 31 -5.14 19.20 6.87
C SER A 31 -5.83 18.00 7.52
N GLY A 32 -6.45 18.22 8.69
CA GLY A 32 -6.98 17.17 9.58
C GLY A 32 -8.19 16.39 9.07
N SER A 33 -8.59 16.52 7.81
CA SER A 33 -9.62 15.68 7.16
C SER A 33 -9.03 14.87 6.00
N ARG A 34 -8.05 15.43 5.30
CA ARG A 34 -7.30 14.75 4.22
C ARG A 34 -6.40 13.64 4.77
N GLN A 35 -5.83 13.83 5.96
CA GLN A 35 -4.94 12.86 6.59
C GLN A 35 -5.68 11.62 7.13
N TYR A 36 -6.94 11.75 7.53
CA TYR A 36 -7.73 10.62 8.03
C TYR A 36 -8.19 9.69 6.91
N GLY A 37 -8.67 10.22 5.79
CA GLY A 37 -9.10 9.38 4.65
C GLY A 37 -7.95 8.59 4.01
N GLU A 38 -6.76 9.17 3.97
CA GLU A 38 -5.54 8.52 3.48
C GLU A 38 -5.12 7.36 4.41
N ALA A 39 -5.05 7.61 5.72
CA ALA A 39 -4.66 6.60 6.71
C ALA A 39 -5.62 5.40 6.77
N GLU A 40 -6.94 5.63 6.67
CA GLU A 40 -7.92 4.53 6.60
C GLU A 40 -7.78 3.71 5.31
N SER A 41 -7.51 4.38 4.19
CA SER A 41 -7.26 3.71 2.91
C SER A 41 -5.98 2.85 2.97
N GLU A 42 -4.89 3.37 3.54
CA GLU A 42 -3.66 2.60 3.70
C GLU A 42 -3.88 1.33 4.53
N ARG A 43 -4.55 1.44 5.69
CA ARG A 43 -4.83 0.31 6.56
C ARG A 43 -5.72 -0.74 5.89
N MET A 44 -6.74 -0.30 5.14
CA MET A 44 -7.61 -1.19 4.37
C MET A 44 -6.82 -1.94 3.30
N ILE A 45 -6.02 -1.24 2.49
CA ILE A 45 -5.21 -1.85 1.42
C ILE A 45 -4.15 -2.77 1.99
N PHE A 46 -3.49 -2.39 3.09
CA PHE A 46 -2.58 -3.27 3.81
C PHE A 46 -3.27 -4.57 4.20
N SER A 47 -4.48 -4.49 4.76
CA SER A 47 -5.22 -5.67 5.22
C SER A 47 -5.58 -6.62 4.09
N VAL A 48 -6.08 -6.09 2.96
CA VAL A 48 -6.38 -6.90 1.76
C VAL A 48 -5.11 -7.54 1.20
N THR A 49 -4.02 -6.77 1.12
CA THR A 49 -2.75 -7.26 0.59
C THR A 49 -2.13 -8.32 1.50
N ALA A 50 -2.11 -8.09 2.81
CA ALA A 50 -1.56 -9.02 3.80
C ALA A 50 -2.35 -10.34 3.83
N LYS A 51 -3.67 -10.27 3.74
CA LYS A 51 -4.51 -11.46 3.59
C LYS A 51 -4.18 -12.22 2.31
N LYS A 52 -3.97 -11.53 1.18
CA LYS A 52 -3.69 -12.20 -0.10
C LYS A 52 -2.26 -12.75 -0.21
N LEU A 53 -1.27 -12.07 0.36
CA LEU A 53 0.14 -12.46 0.21
C LEU A 53 0.60 -13.49 1.24
N ILE A 54 0.09 -13.41 2.48
CA ILE A 54 0.62 -14.20 3.61
C ILE A 54 -0.49 -14.78 4.50
N SER A 55 -1.75 -14.75 4.05
CA SER A 55 -2.94 -15.13 4.84
C SER A 55 -3.04 -14.45 6.21
N TYR A 56 -2.48 -13.25 6.33
CA TYR A 56 -2.57 -12.47 7.56
C TYR A 56 -3.94 -11.79 7.64
N ASP A 57 -4.78 -12.24 8.58
CA ASP A 57 -6.08 -11.64 8.82
C ASP A 57 -5.99 -10.47 9.81
N SER A 58 -6.02 -9.25 9.26
CA SER A 58 -6.01 -8.04 10.07
C SER A 58 -7.18 -7.93 11.04
N SER A 59 -8.32 -8.56 10.76
CA SER A 59 -9.54 -8.47 11.59
C SER A 59 -9.44 -9.28 12.89
N THR A 60 -8.65 -10.36 12.88
CA THR A 60 -8.42 -11.22 14.05
C THR A 60 -7.05 -10.97 14.70
N SER A 61 -6.18 -10.20 14.04
CA SER A 61 -4.87 -9.82 14.57
C SER A 61 -4.91 -8.68 15.59
N ASP A 62 -3.83 -8.50 16.35
CA ASP A 62 -3.63 -7.38 17.28
C ASP A 62 -3.21 -6.05 16.59
N GLY A 63 -3.15 -6.05 15.25
CA GLY A 63 -2.75 -4.89 14.44
C GLY A 63 -1.28 -4.48 14.56
N LYS A 64 -0.40 -5.29 15.19
CA LYS A 64 1.02 -4.94 15.36
C LYS A 64 1.75 -4.79 14.03
N MET A 65 1.48 -5.66 13.06
CA MET A 65 2.17 -5.59 11.76
C MET A 65 1.90 -4.24 11.07
N TRP A 66 0.65 -3.80 11.05
CA TRP A 66 0.27 -2.48 10.52
C TRP A 66 0.98 -1.34 11.27
N LYS A 67 0.99 -1.35 12.60
CA LYS A 67 1.68 -0.33 13.41
C LYS A 67 3.17 -0.23 13.06
N HIS A 68 3.83 -1.34 12.78
CA HIS A 68 5.23 -1.35 12.37
C HIS A 68 5.42 -0.85 10.92
N TYR A 69 4.49 -1.15 10.02
CA TYR A 69 4.50 -0.60 8.66
C TYR A 69 4.22 0.90 8.61
N ASP A 70 3.27 1.40 9.40
CA ASP A 70 3.01 2.84 9.52
C ASP A 70 4.26 3.56 10.06
N ALA A 71 4.86 3.05 11.14
CA ALA A 71 6.13 3.60 11.65
C ALA A 71 7.27 3.59 10.60
N PHE A 72 7.33 2.55 9.76
CA PHE A 72 8.26 2.48 8.63
C PHE A 72 7.98 3.56 7.58
N ALA A 73 6.72 3.68 7.12
CA ALA A 73 6.31 4.64 6.11
C ALA A 73 6.55 6.09 6.54
N GLN A 74 6.14 6.45 7.77
CA GLN A 74 6.30 7.82 8.30
C GLN A 74 7.76 8.27 8.40
N GLY A 75 8.70 7.34 8.60
CA GLY A 75 10.13 7.67 8.73
C GLY A 75 10.93 7.54 7.43
N LEU A 76 10.35 7.00 6.35
CA LEU A 76 11.08 6.62 5.14
C LEU A 76 11.71 7.82 4.40
N ILE A 77 11.03 8.97 4.41
CA ILE A 77 11.48 10.21 3.72
C ILE A 77 12.02 11.25 4.73
N THR A 78 12.43 10.80 5.92
CA THR A 78 12.97 11.68 6.95
C THR A 78 14.50 11.74 6.92
N LEU A 79 15.08 12.72 7.61
CA LEU A 79 16.54 12.83 7.71
C LEU A 79 17.10 11.54 8.33
N PRO A 80 18.13 10.89 7.74
CA PRO A 80 18.60 9.56 8.13
C PRO A 80 19.47 9.59 9.41
N LEU A 81 18.92 10.12 10.49
CA LEU A 81 19.54 10.17 11.82
C LEU A 81 18.99 9.04 12.69
N CYS A 82 19.81 8.02 12.94
CA CYS A 82 19.46 6.85 13.75
C CYS A 82 19.61 7.13 15.26
N ILE A 83 18.94 8.18 15.75
CA ILE A 83 18.96 8.57 17.16
C ILE A 83 17.62 8.14 17.80
N PRO A 84 17.60 7.48 18.98
CA PRO A 84 16.36 7.12 19.65
C PRO A 84 15.40 8.31 19.76
N GLY A 85 14.15 8.10 19.35
CA GLY A 85 13.10 9.13 19.32
C GLY A 85 12.87 9.79 17.96
N THR A 86 13.82 9.71 17.02
CA THR A 86 13.62 10.25 15.65
C THR A 86 12.67 9.39 14.83
N ALA A 87 12.05 9.99 13.80
CA ALA A 87 11.21 9.27 12.85
C ALA A 87 12.00 8.19 12.08
N PHE A 88 13.25 8.49 11.68
CA PHE A 88 14.11 7.51 11.02
C PHE A 88 14.44 6.32 11.95
N TYR A 89 14.73 6.56 13.23
CA TYR A 89 14.93 5.48 14.20
C TYR A 89 13.68 4.59 14.32
N LYS A 90 12.48 5.19 14.44
CA LYS A 90 11.21 4.45 14.45
C LYS A 90 10.98 3.65 13.18
N CYS A 91 11.36 4.20 12.01
CA CYS A 91 11.28 3.49 10.73
C CYS A 91 12.18 2.25 10.70
N MET A 92 13.43 2.36 11.16
CA MET A 92 14.34 1.23 11.27
C MET A 92 13.82 0.15 12.23
N GLN A 93 13.25 0.54 13.37
CA GLN A 93 12.59 -0.41 14.28
C GLN A 93 11.35 -1.05 13.66
N GLY A 94 10.52 -0.28 12.95
CA GLY A 94 9.36 -0.77 12.21
C GLY A 94 9.75 -1.86 11.22
N ARG A 95 10.72 -1.58 10.35
CA ARG A 95 11.26 -2.58 9.41
C ARG A 95 11.79 -3.83 10.12
N LYS A 96 12.61 -3.66 11.17
CA LYS A 96 13.16 -4.77 11.94
C LYS A 96 12.06 -5.69 12.49
N ASN A 97 11.01 -5.11 13.06
CA ASN A 97 9.92 -5.86 13.66
C ASN A 97 9.04 -6.56 12.61
N VAL A 98 8.72 -5.89 11.49
CA VAL A 98 8.01 -6.54 10.38
C VAL A 98 8.81 -7.72 9.84
N MET A 99 10.11 -7.55 9.59
CA MET A 99 10.95 -8.65 9.07
C MET A 99 11.00 -9.83 10.03
N LYS A 100 11.00 -9.57 11.35
CA LYS A 100 10.89 -10.62 12.37
C LYS A 100 9.55 -11.37 12.26
N MET A 101 8.43 -10.64 12.20
CA MET A 101 7.09 -11.24 12.07
C MET A 101 6.95 -12.05 10.77
N LEU A 102 7.41 -11.52 9.63
CA LEU A 102 7.38 -12.25 8.36
C LEU A 102 8.20 -13.56 8.43
N LYS A 103 9.36 -13.53 9.10
CA LYS A 103 10.18 -14.71 9.31
C LYS A 103 9.49 -15.74 10.22
N GLU A 104 8.79 -15.28 11.26
CA GLU A 104 7.99 -16.16 12.13
C GLU A 104 6.88 -16.85 11.33
N ILE A 105 6.10 -16.10 10.54
CA ILE A 105 5.05 -16.64 9.66
C ILE A 105 5.63 -17.65 8.67
N LEU A 106 6.75 -17.34 8.02
CA LEU A 106 7.43 -18.26 7.10
C LEU A 106 7.83 -19.56 7.80
N ASN A 107 8.44 -19.47 8.99
CA ASN A 107 8.90 -20.64 9.73
C ASN A 107 7.74 -21.50 10.23
N GLU A 108 6.64 -20.89 10.66
CA GLU A 108 5.41 -21.61 11.02
C GLU A 108 4.85 -22.35 9.81
N ARG A 109 4.75 -21.67 8.65
CA ARG A 109 4.25 -22.27 7.42
C ARG A 109 5.11 -23.44 6.95
N LYS A 110 6.45 -23.34 7.06
CA LYS A 110 7.38 -24.42 6.70
C LYS A 110 7.23 -25.70 7.55
N LYS A 111 6.69 -25.60 8.77
CA LYS A 111 6.49 -26.73 9.69
C LYS A 111 5.18 -27.50 9.44
N ILE A 112 4.24 -26.91 8.72
CA ILE A 112 2.96 -27.55 8.44
C ILE A 112 3.19 -28.59 7.34
N GLU A 113 2.93 -29.85 7.66
CA GLU A 113 3.01 -30.97 6.73
C GLU A 113 1.64 -31.16 6.03
N GLY A 114 1.64 -31.22 4.70
CA GLY A 114 0.42 -31.42 3.89
C GLY A 114 -0.02 -30.17 3.10
N ARG A 115 -1.05 -30.32 2.25
CA ARG A 115 -1.63 -29.20 1.49
C ARG A 115 -2.54 -28.36 2.38
N HIS A 116 -2.32 -27.04 2.38
CA HIS A 116 -3.22 -26.06 2.96
C HIS A 116 -4.55 -25.97 2.18
N GLU A 117 -5.63 -25.62 2.88
CA GLU A 117 -6.94 -25.35 2.24
C GLU A 117 -6.89 -24.15 1.28
N SER A 118 -6.02 -23.18 1.55
CA SER A 118 -5.78 -22.04 0.66
C SER A 118 -4.30 -21.83 0.40
N ILE A 119 -3.92 -21.79 -0.88
CA ILE A 119 -2.57 -21.42 -1.33
C ILE A 119 -2.52 -19.89 -1.48
N ASP A 120 -1.55 -19.26 -0.83
CA ASP A 120 -1.24 -17.84 -0.96
C ASP A 120 0.15 -17.61 -1.60
N PHE A 121 0.55 -16.35 -1.74
CA PHE A 121 1.84 -16.03 -2.38
C PHE A 121 3.05 -16.50 -1.55
N LEU A 122 2.95 -16.59 -0.23
CA LEU A 122 4.01 -17.11 0.63
C LEU A 122 4.30 -18.58 0.32
N ASP A 123 3.26 -19.37 0.03
CA ASP A 123 3.43 -20.77 -0.33
C ASP A 123 4.23 -20.92 -1.63
N VAL A 124 3.94 -20.09 -2.64
CA VAL A 124 4.73 -20.02 -3.90
C VAL A 124 6.20 -19.67 -3.61
N LEU A 125 6.46 -18.72 -2.72
CA LEU A 125 7.83 -18.36 -2.32
C LEU A 125 8.52 -19.49 -1.55
N ILE A 126 7.80 -20.25 -0.74
CA ILE A 126 8.36 -21.39 -0.02
C ILE A 126 8.76 -22.49 -0.99
N GLU A 127 7.95 -22.77 -2.01
CA GLU A 127 8.26 -23.73 -3.07
C GLU A 127 9.52 -23.33 -3.83
N GLU A 128 9.60 -22.07 -4.29
CA GLU A 128 10.78 -21.53 -4.98
C GLU A 128 12.07 -21.62 -4.14
N VAL A 129 11.97 -21.33 -2.83
CA VAL A 129 13.14 -21.38 -1.92
C VAL A 129 13.56 -22.82 -1.60
N LYS A 130 12.68 -23.81 -1.78
CA LYS A 130 12.95 -25.23 -1.50
C LYS A 130 13.51 -26.00 -2.71
N GLU A 131 13.54 -25.40 -3.90
CA GLU A 131 14.10 -26.05 -5.08
C GLU A 131 15.60 -26.40 -4.90
N ASP A 132 16.08 -27.43 -5.62
CA ASP A 132 17.49 -27.87 -5.54
C ASP A 132 18.48 -26.79 -5.98
N ASN A 133 18.06 -25.91 -6.89
CA ASN A 133 18.83 -24.75 -7.36
C ASN A 133 17.95 -23.49 -7.34
N PRO A 134 17.68 -22.93 -6.14
CA PRO A 134 16.67 -21.90 -5.97
C PRO A 134 17.11 -20.59 -6.63
N SER A 135 16.22 -19.94 -7.38
CA SER A 135 16.53 -18.62 -7.98
C SER A 135 16.57 -17.51 -6.92
N MET A 136 16.03 -17.77 -5.74
CA MET A 136 15.84 -16.80 -4.68
C MET A 136 16.16 -17.36 -3.28
N THR A 137 16.86 -16.57 -2.45
CA THR A 137 17.10 -16.93 -1.04
C THR A 137 15.90 -16.60 -0.15
N GLU A 138 15.80 -17.26 1.01
CA GLU A 138 14.81 -16.92 2.03
C GLU A 138 14.81 -15.43 2.39
N ASN A 139 15.99 -14.82 2.56
CA ASN A 139 16.10 -13.40 2.88
C ASN A 139 15.56 -12.53 1.74
N THR A 140 15.81 -12.92 0.49
CA THR A 140 15.27 -12.21 -0.68
C THR A 140 13.74 -12.34 -0.75
N ALA A 141 13.19 -13.52 -0.46
CA ALA A 141 11.74 -13.74 -0.41
C ALA A 141 11.07 -12.89 0.68
N LEU A 142 11.64 -12.83 1.89
CA LEU A 142 11.14 -11.97 2.97
C LEU A 142 11.22 -10.48 2.60
N ASN A 143 12.29 -10.05 1.93
CA ASN A 143 12.40 -8.68 1.44
C ASN A 143 11.38 -8.37 0.33
N LEU A 144 11.08 -9.34 -0.54
CA LEU A 144 10.06 -9.21 -1.57
C LEU A 144 8.68 -9.03 -0.94
N LEU A 145 8.30 -9.88 0.02
CA LEU A 145 7.05 -9.73 0.78
C LEU A 145 6.97 -8.37 1.47
N PHE A 146 8.06 -7.96 2.12
CA PHE A 146 8.12 -6.66 2.78
C PHE A 146 7.79 -5.53 1.80
N SER A 147 8.47 -5.54 0.65
CA SER A 147 8.36 -4.51 -0.39
C SER A 147 7.00 -4.52 -1.08
N LEU A 148 6.40 -5.69 -1.34
CA LEU A 148 5.08 -5.81 -1.95
C LEU A 148 3.99 -5.25 -1.01
N LEU A 149 4.06 -5.57 0.28
CA LEU A 149 3.15 -5.03 1.28
C LEU A 149 3.27 -3.51 1.39
N PHE A 150 4.50 -2.98 1.45
CA PHE A 150 4.72 -1.53 1.49
C PHE A 150 4.23 -0.84 0.20
N GLY A 151 4.62 -1.37 -0.95
CA GLY A 151 4.30 -0.78 -2.25
C GLY A 151 2.81 -0.76 -2.56
N SER A 152 2.04 -1.73 -2.03
CA SER A 152 0.61 -1.79 -2.27
C SER A 152 -0.15 -0.67 -1.59
N PHE A 153 0.07 -0.43 -0.30
CA PHE A 153 -0.73 0.55 0.45
C PHE A 153 -0.32 1.98 0.17
N ASP A 154 0.98 2.30 0.07
CA ASP A 154 1.47 3.68 -0.09
C ASP A 154 1.00 4.30 -1.43
N THR A 155 1.08 3.52 -2.51
CA THR A 155 0.68 4.00 -3.85
C THR A 155 -0.83 3.96 -4.06
N THR A 156 -1.50 2.90 -3.63
CA THR A 156 -2.94 2.72 -3.84
C THR A 156 -3.75 3.67 -2.96
N SER A 157 -3.36 3.90 -1.70
CA SER A 157 -4.03 4.86 -0.81
C SER A 157 -3.97 6.27 -1.39
N SER A 158 -2.81 6.67 -1.93
CA SER A 158 -2.59 7.93 -2.61
C SER A 158 -3.49 8.06 -3.85
N GLY A 159 -3.62 6.99 -4.64
CA GLY A 159 -4.51 6.92 -5.80
C GLY A 159 -5.99 7.05 -5.44
N ILE A 160 -6.44 6.31 -4.42
CA ILE A 160 -7.82 6.39 -3.91
C ILE A 160 -8.12 7.78 -3.37
N THR A 161 -7.22 8.34 -2.55
CA THR A 161 -7.36 9.69 -1.98
C THR A 161 -7.44 10.74 -3.08
N GLY A 162 -6.61 10.61 -4.11
CA GLY A 162 -6.66 11.49 -5.27
C GLY A 162 -7.98 11.36 -6.02
N MET A 163 -8.47 10.14 -6.26
CA MET A 163 -9.74 9.87 -6.93
C MET A 163 -10.91 10.47 -6.15
N LEU A 164 -10.96 10.26 -4.83
CA LEU A 164 -11.98 10.84 -3.96
C LEU A 164 -11.96 12.36 -4.03
N LYS A 165 -10.77 12.99 -3.99
CA LYS A 165 -10.66 14.44 -4.17
C LYS A 165 -11.23 14.89 -5.52
N PHE A 166 -10.87 14.22 -6.61
CA PHE A 166 -11.38 14.55 -7.93
C PHE A 166 -12.91 14.46 -7.99
N LEU A 167 -13.50 13.39 -7.45
CA LEU A 167 -14.95 13.19 -7.45
C LEU A 167 -15.68 14.22 -6.59
N THR A 168 -15.13 14.59 -5.42
CA THR A 168 -15.70 15.64 -4.57
C THR A 168 -15.67 17.01 -5.26
N ASP A 169 -14.63 17.30 -6.03
CA ASP A 169 -14.49 18.56 -6.76
C ASP A 169 -15.32 18.59 -8.07
N ASN A 170 -15.83 17.44 -8.55
CA ASN A 170 -16.54 17.30 -9.84
C ASN A 170 -17.87 16.53 -9.67
N PRO A 171 -18.96 17.19 -9.23
CA PRO A 171 -20.24 16.53 -8.95
C PRO A 171 -20.86 15.80 -10.16
N GLU A 172 -20.62 16.28 -11.38
CA GLU A 172 -21.07 15.61 -12.61
C GLU A 172 -20.39 14.26 -12.79
N ALA A 173 -19.06 14.20 -12.61
CA ALA A 173 -18.33 12.95 -12.66
C ALA A 173 -18.77 11.99 -11.54
N LEU A 174 -19.01 12.50 -10.32
CA LEU A 174 -19.56 11.68 -9.24
C LEU A 174 -20.96 11.12 -9.59
N ARG A 175 -21.82 11.91 -10.22
CA ARG A 175 -23.15 11.48 -10.67
C ARG A 175 -23.04 10.35 -11.70
N GLU A 176 -22.18 10.52 -12.71
CA GLU A 176 -21.97 9.51 -13.76
C GLU A 176 -21.38 8.21 -13.19
N LEU A 177 -20.38 8.31 -12.30
CA LEU A 177 -19.81 7.13 -11.61
C LEU A 177 -20.86 6.41 -10.75
N THR A 178 -21.72 7.16 -10.08
CA THR A 178 -22.83 6.61 -9.28
C THR A 178 -23.85 5.91 -10.17
N GLU A 179 -24.18 6.50 -11.32
CA GLU A 179 -25.11 5.91 -12.30
C GLU A 179 -24.55 4.60 -12.89
N GLU A 180 -23.26 4.57 -13.26
CA GLU A 180 -22.58 3.36 -13.71
C GLU A 180 -22.71 2.21 -12.70
N HIS A 181 -22.35 2.45 -11.43
CA HIS A 181 -22.39 1.41 -10.39
C HIS A 181 -23.81 1.00 -10.01
N ASN A 182 -24.77 1.93 -10.01
CA ASN A 182 -26.18 1.61 -9.80
C ASN A 182 -26.72 0.71 -10.92
N ASN A 183 -26.35 0.95 -12.18
CA ASN A 183 -26.76 0.12 -13.31
C ASN A 183 -26.12 -1.28 -13.27
N ILE A 184 -24.89 -1.41 -12.78
CA ILE A 184 -24.29 -2.73 -12.47
C ILE A 184 -25.11 -3.42 -11.38
N ARG A 185 -25.35 -2.75 -10.26
CA ARG A 185 -26.05 -3.32 -9.10
C ARG A 185 -27.48 -3.74 -9.41
N ARG A 186 -28.22 -2.98 -10.23
CA ARG A 186 -29.59 -3.31 -10.68
C ARG A 186 -29.67 -4.59 -11.53
N ARG A 187 -28.58 -4.98 -12.19
CA ARG A 187 -28.53 -6.19 -13.02
C ARG A 187 -28.21 -7.45 -12.20
N ARG A 188 -27.84 -7.31 -10.93
CA ARG A 188 -27.57 -8.45 -10.05
C ARG A 188 -28.86 -9.10 -9.58
N ALA A 189 -28.88 -10.43 -9.62
CA ALA A 189 -29.96 -11.22 -9.00
C ALA A 189 -29.82 -11.25 -7.48
N ASP A 190 -28.59 -11.32 -6.96
CA ASP A 190 -28.26 -11.24 -5.54
C ASP A 190 -27.38 -10.02 -5.28
N LEU A 191 -27.82 -9.14 -4.38
CA LEU A 191 -27.08 -7.94 -4.00
C LEU A 191 -25.86 -8.26 -3.12
N ASN A 192 -25.83 -9.43 -2.49
CA ASN A 192 -24.73 -9.89 -1.62
C ASN A 192 -23.68 -10.69 -2.38
N SER A 193 -23.87 -10.95 -3.67
CA SER A 193 -22.88 -11.67 -4.46
C SER A 193 -21.59 -10.86 -4.61
N GLU A 194 -20.46 -11.57 -4.70
CA GLU A 194 -19.19 -10.96 -5.04
C GLU A 194 -19.24 -10.26 -6.40
N ILE A 195 -18.36 -9.26 -6.59
CA ILE A 195 -18.19 -8.63 -7.89
C ILE A 195 -17.61 -9.62 -8.89
N THR A 196 -18.23 -9.72 -10.06
CA THR A 196 -17.75 -10.62 -11.11
C THR A 196 -16.74 -9.90 -12.02
N TRP A 197 -15.94 -10.70 -12.74
CA TRP A 197 -15.00 -10.18 -13.72
C TRP A 197 -15.67 -9.39 -14.85
N GLU A 198 -16.84 -9.83 -15.30
CA GLU A 198 -17.60 -9.13 -16.34
C GLU A 198 -18.13 -7.78 -15.86
N GLU A 199 -18.57 -7.69 -14.60
CA GLU A 199 -18.96 -6.42 -14.00
C GLU A 199 -17.79 -5.46 -13.88
N TYR A 200 -16.63 -5.92 -13.40
CA TYR A 200 -15.41 -5.12 -13.32
C TYR A 200 -15.02 -4.56 -14.69
N LYS A 201 -15.00 -5.40 -15.74
CA LYS A 201 -14.72 -4.94 -17.12
C LYS A 201 -15.75 -3.96 -17.66
N SER A 202 -16.97 -3.96 -17.14
CA SER A 202 -18.03 -3.05 -17.56
C SER A 202 -17.93 -1.64 -16.96
N MET A 203 -17.04 -1.42 -15.97
CA MET A 203 -16.82 -0.14 -15.29
C MET A 203 -15.97 0.84 -16.13
N LYS A 204 -16.49 1.23 -17.29
CA LYS A 204 -15.80 2.06 -18.27
C LYS A 204 -15.51 3.46 -17.74
N PHE A 205 -16.49 4.12 -17.12
CA PHE A 205 -16.34 5.45 -16.56
C PHE A 205 -15.41 5.45 -15.35
N THR A 206 -15.52 4.47 -14.47
CA THR A 206 -14.56 4.26 -13.38
C THR A 206 -13.13 4.17 -13.90
N SER A 207 -12.91 3.45 -15.00
CA SER A 207 -11.59 3.36 -15.65
C SER A 207 -11.09 4.71 -16.15
N HIS A 208 -11.97 5.56 -16.72
CA HIS A 208 -11.61 6.92 -17.10
C HIS A 208 -11.20 7.79 -15.90
N VAL A 209 -11.94 7.72 -14.80
CA VAL A 209 -11.61 8.45 -13.56
C VAL A 209 -10.25 8.03 -13.00
N LEU A 210 -9.97 6.72 -12.99
CA LEU A 210 -8.67 6.18 -12.57
C LEU A 210 -7.52 6.67 -13.48
N LEU A 211 -7.74 6.70 -14.79
CA LEU A 211 -6.72 7.16 -15.75
C LEU A 211 -6.51 8.68 -15.74
N PHE A 212 -7.55 9.47 -15.48
CA PHE A 212 -7.46 10.93 -15.44
C PHE A 212 -6.50 11.43 -14.37
N GLN A 213 -6.44 10.75 -13.22
CA GLN A 213 -5.47 11.00 -12.15
C GLN A 213 -4.01 10.93 -12.64
N LYS A 214 -3.71 10.00 -13.56
CA LYS A 214 -2.36 9.77 -14.07
C LYS A 214 -1.84 10.94 -14.90
N ASN A 215 -2.74 11.65 -15.59
CA ASN A 215 -2.40 12.72 -16.53
C ASN A 215 -2.32 14.12 -15.88
N GLN A 216 -2.74 14.28 -14.62
CA GLN A 216 -2.63 15.53 -13.87
C GLN A 216 -1.27 15.70 -13.15
N LYS A 217 -0.36 14.71 -13.24
CA LYS A 217 0.96 14.71 -12.58
C LYS A 217 2.15 14.81 -13.56
N LEU A 218 1.94 15.18 -14.83
CA LEU A 218 3.00 15.43 -15.81
C LEU A 218 3.17 16.93 -16.07
#